data_AF-A0A661IVN6-F1
#
_entry.id   AF-A0A661IVN6-F1
#
_cell.length_a   1.000
_cell.length_b   1.000
_cell.length_c   1.000
_cell.angle_alpha   90.00
_cell.angle_beta   90.00
_cell.angle_gamma   90.00
#
_symmetry.space_group_name_H-M   'P 1'
#
loop_
_entity.id
_entity.type
_entity.pdbx_description
1 polymer ?
#
loop_
_entity_poly.entity_id
_entity_poly.type
_entity_poly.pdbx_seq_one_letter_code
_entity_poly.pdbx_strand_id
1 'polypeptide(L)'
;MTIGSKIPSVPKVYTKEELAIKEELVKFKDSYIFVNTNFKRKSESIWLLGACQSQRNISLNKSNLIFKSNDEILTIISDIIKKHYKDTKGKIGIWGNIEDYIYYHKDNQIYTFDTNGNQIHKK
;
A
#
# COMPACT_ATOMS: atom_id res chain seq x y z
N MET A 1 20.76 -28.52 28.85
CA MET A 1 21.18 -27.14 29.20
C MET A 1 22.04 -26.64 28.04
N THR A 2 21.44 -25.98 27.06
CA THR A 2 22.15 -25.50 25.85
C THR A 2 22.24 -23.99 25.96
N ILE A 3 23.39 -23.51 26.41
CA ILE A 3 23.74 -22.09 26.47
C ILE A 3 23.92 -21.58 25.04
N GLY A 4 22.83 -21.05 24.46
CA GLY A 4 22.89 -20.30 23.21
C GLY A 4 23.76 -19.07 23.41
N SER A 5 24.93 -19.05 22.78
CA SER A 5 25.81 -17.89 22.73
C SER A 5 25.08 -16.73 22.05
N LYS A 6 24.66 -15.73 22.84
CA LYS A 6 24.21 -14.44 22.31
C LYS A 6 25.40 -13.80 21.61
N ILE A 7 25.41 -13.86 20.28
CA ILE A 7 26.32 -13.08 19.44
C ILE A 7 26.06 -11.61 19.80
N PRO A 8 27.07 -10.83 20.22
CA PRO A 8 26.87 -9.43 20.51
C PRO A 8 26.46 -8.71 19.21
N SER A 9 25.26 -8.13 19.20
CA SER A 9 24.78 -7.31 18.10
C SER A 9 25.62 -6.04 18.03
N VAL A 10 26.64 -6.05 17.15
CA VAL A 10 27.48 -4.88 16.87
C VAL A 10 26.56 -3.70 16.49
N PRO A 11 26.71 -2.53 17.13
CA PRO A 11 25.91 -1.36 16.77
C PRO A 11 26.22 -0.99 15.32
N LYS A 12 25.21 -1.10 14.46
CA LYS A 12 25.32 -0.79 13.04
C LYS A 12 25.50 0.73 12.93
N VAL A 13 26.72 1.18 12.70
CA VAL A 13 27.03 2.60 12.48
C VAL A 13 26.49 2.97 11.11
N TYR A 14 25.40 3.71 11.08
CA TYR A 14 24.79 4.16 9.83
C TYR A 14 25.53 5.38 9.30
N THR A 15 25.80 5.38 8.01
CA THR A 15 26.28 6.57 7.29
C THR A 15 25.16 7.63 7.25
N LYS A 16 25.54 8.91 7.10
CA LYS A 16 24.56 10.03 7.03
C LYS A 16 23.54 9.82 5.91
N GLU A 17 23.95 9.21 4.80
CA GLU A 17 23.11 8.90 3.65
C GLU A 17 22.06 7.83 3.97
N GLU A 18 22.45 6.76 4.66
CA GLU A 18 21.51 5.72 5.11
C GLU A 18 20.48 6.25 6.10
N LEU A 19 20.86 7.23 6.92
CA LEU A 19 19.95 7.87 7.85
C LEU A 19 18.90 8.72 7.10
N ALA A 20 19.32 9.50 6.10
CA ALA A 20 18.43 10.29 5.26
C ALA A 20 17.42 9.40 4.48
N ILE A 21 17.89 8.26 3.94
CA ILE A 21 17.00 7.29 3.28
C ILE A 21 15.96 6.73 4.26
N LYS A 22 16.39 6.39 5.48
CA LYS A 22 15.48 5.89 6.51
C LYS A 22 14.43 6.92 6.91
N GLU A 23 14.82 8.17 7.09
CA GLU A 23 13.89 9.26 7.42
C GLU A 23 12.84 9.43 6.33
N GLU A 24 13.24 9.38 5.06
CA GLU A 24 12.30 9.49 3.94
C GLU A 24 11.37 8.27 3.86
N LEU A 25 11.87 7.06 4.09
CA LEU A 25 11.06 5.84 4.13
C LEU A 25 10.03 5.85 5.27
N VAL A 26 10.36 6.49 6.40
CA VAL A 26 9.44 6.64 7.54
C VAL A 26 8.26 7.53 7.16
N LYS A 27 8.43 8.56 6.32
CA LYS A 27 7.32 9.40 5.85
C LYS A 27 6.29 8.61 5.06
N PHE A 28 6.73 7.64 4.27
CA PHE A 28 5.85 6.74 3.51
C PHE A 28 5.40 5.51 4.32
N LYS A 29 5.63 5.47 5.64
CA LYS A 29 5.32 4.28 6.45
C LYS A 29 3.86 3.88 6.34
N ASP A 30 2.98 4.88 6.41
CA ASP A 30 1.54 4.75 6.45
C ASP A 30 0.88 4.96 5.07
N SER A 31 1.69 5.01 4.00
CA SER A 31 1.19 5.10 2.64
C SER A 31 0.83 3.72 2.08
N TYR A 32 -0.43 3.56 1.66
CA TYR A 32 -0.96 2.35 1.04
C TYR A 32 -2.11 2.69 0.09
N ILE A 33 -2.44 1.76 -0.79
CA ILE A 33 -3.64 1.87 -1.63
C ILE A 33 -4.68 0.90 -1.07
N PHE A 34 -5.86 1.43 -0.75
CA PHE A 34 -7.04 0.65 -0.41
C PHE A 34 -7.91 0.45 -1.64
N VAL A 35 -8.38 -0.78 -1.85
CA VAL A 35 -9.29 -1.10 -2.94
C VAL A 35 -10.72 -1.14 -2.42
N ASN A 36 -11.55 -0.23 -2.90
CA ASN A 36 -12.95 -0.16 -2.51
C ASN A 36 -13.81 -0.94 -3.51
N THR A 37 -14.65 -1.80 -2.94
CA THR A 37 -15.56 -2.67 -3.69
C THR A 37 -17.02 -2.52 -3.24
N ASN A 38 -17.31 -1.52 -2.39
CA ASN A 38 -18.64 -1.26 -1.81
C ASN A 38 -19.29 -2.53 -1.23
N PHE A 39 -18.46 -3.38 -0.65
CA PHE A 39 -18.86 -4.68 -0.14
C PHE A 39 -19.87 -4.52 0.99
N LYS A 40 -21.09 -5.06 0.79
CA LYS A 40 -22.12 -5.18 1.82
C LYS A 40 -22.22 -6.64 2.25
N ARG A 41 -21.87 -6.90 3.51
CA ARG A 41 -21.95 -8.24 4.12
C ARG A 41 -23.39 -8.74 4.07
N LYS A 42 -23.59 -9.95 3.54
CA LYS A 42 -24.89 -10.63 3.51
C LYS A 42 -24.92 -11.79 4.49
N SER A 43 -23.97 -12.71 4.35
CA SER A 43 -23.94 -13.96 5.12
C SER A 43 -22.52 -14.49 5.36
N GLU A 44 -21.50 -13.74 4.97
CA GLU A 44 -20.10 -14.14 5.10
C GLU A 44 -19.68 -14.16 6.58
N SER A 45 -18.96 -15.21 6.95
CA SER A 45 -18.42 -15.37 8.31
C SER A 45 -17.31 -14.35 8.60
N ILE A 46 -17.23 -13.87 9.85
CA ILE A 46 -16.20 -12.92 10.30
C ILE A 46 -14.78 -13.47 10.06
N TRP A 47 -14.58 -14.77 10.28
CA TRP A 47 -13.31 -15.46 10.02
C TRP A 47 -12.86 -15.36 8.56
N LEU A 48 -13.79 -15.54 7.62
CA LEU A 48 -13.50 -15.44 6.19
C LEU A 48 -13.13 -14.01 5.79
N LEU A 49 -13.84 -13.01 6.34
CA LEU A 49 -13.52 -11.60 6.14
C LEU A 49 -12.13 -11.24 6.68
N GLY A 50 -11.78 -11.72 7.87
CA GLY A 50 -10.47 -11.51 8.47
C GLY A 50 -9.34 -12.11 7.63
N ALA A 51 -9.54 -13.35 7.13
CA ALA A 51 -8.56 -14.02 6.27
C ALA A 51 -8.34 -13.30 4.93
N CYS A 52 -9.38 -12.66 4.38
CA CYS A 52 -9.32 -11.95 3.10
C CYS A 52 -9.06 -10.44 3.22
N GLN A 53 -8.88 -9.90 4.42
CA GLN A 53 -8.69 -8.46 4.66
C GLN A 53 -7.46 -7.90 3.93
N SER A 54 -6.39 -8.69 3.82
CA SER A 54 -5.15 -8.32 3.14
C SER A 54 -5.34 -8.07 1.64
N GLN A 55 -6.33 -8.70 1.01
CA GLN A 55 -6.59 -8.57 -0.43
C GLN A 55 -7.07 -7.18 -0.84
N ARG A 56 -7.57 -6.38 0.11
CA ARG A 56 -8.05 -5.01 -0.14
C ARG A 56 -6.97 -3.95 0.02
N ASN A 57 -5.76 -4.32 0.42
CA ASN A 57 -4.67 -3.38 0.62
C ASN A 57 -3.51 -3.75 -0.29
N ILE A 58 -3.13 -2.82 -1.15
CA ILE A 58 -1.94 -2.95 -2.00
C ILE A 58 -0.79 -2.26 -1.28
N SER A 59 0.24 -3.04 -0.95
CA SER A 59 1.47 -2.52 -0.38
C SER A 59 2.29 -1.82 -1.45
N LEU A 60 2.81 -0.65 -1.10
CA LEU A 60 3.66 0.13 -2.00
C LEU A 60 5.13 -0.22 -1.77
N ASN A 61 5.88 -0.36 -2.86
CA ASN A 61 7.33 -0.43 -2.78
C ASN A 61 7.89 0.96 -2.52
N LYS A 62 8.13 1.27 -1.25
CA LYS A 62 8.57 2.60 -0.76
C LYS A 62 9.91 3.01 -1.38
N SER A 63 10.80 2.06 -1.66
CA SER A 63 12.09 2.32 -2.31
C SER A 63 11.94 2.93 -3.71
N ASN A 64 10.81 2.69 -4.39
CA ASN A 64 10.53 3.26 -5.70
C ASN A 64 9.88 4.65 -5.62
N LEU A 65 9.46 5.10 -4.43
CA LEU A 65 8.73 6.36 -4.20
C LEU A 65 9.59 7.44 -3.55
N ILE A 66 10.65 7.06 -2.83
CA ILE A 66 11.56 8.01 -2.20
C ILE A 66 12.24 8.91 -3.23
N PHE A 67 12.46 10.17 -2.85
CA PHE A 67 13.10 11.21 -3.69
C PHE A 67 12.37 11.55 -4.99
N LYS A 68 11.12 11.12 -5.17
CA LYS A 68 10.28 11.48 -6.30
C LYS A 68 9.37 12.66 -5.99
N SER A 69 9.03 13.40 -7.04
CA SER A 69 8.00 14.44 -6.98
C SER A 69 6.61 13.82 -6.78
N ASN A 70 5.66 14.60 -6.28
CA ASN A 70 4.28 14.14 -6.08
C ASN A 70 3.64 13.68 -7.40
N ASP A 71 3.88 14.38 -8.51
CA ASP A 71 3.32 14.01 -9.82
C ASP A 71 3.87 12.66 -10.33
N GLU A 72 5.16 12.40 -10.13
CA GLU A 72 5.75 11.09 -10.42
C GLU A 72 5.18 9.99 -9.53
N ILE A 73 4.97 10.27 -8.25
CA ILE A 73 4.35 9.33 -7.31
C ILE A 73 2.95 8.98 -7.81
N LEU A 74 2.11 9.97 -8.14
CA LEU A 74 0.76 9.74 -8.65
C LEU A 74 0.76 8.94 -9.96
N THR A 75 1.75 9.17 -10.83
CA THR A 75 1.93 8.39 -12.07
C THR A 75 2.26 6.92 -11.76
N ILE A 76 3.18 6.66 -10.82
CA ILE A 76 3.51 5.31 -10.37
C ILE A 76 2.29 4.62 -9.77
N ILE A 77 1.50 5.34 -8.96
CA ILE A 77 0.27 4.83 -8.37
C ILE A 77 -0.75 4.47 -9.45
N SER A 78 -0.91 5.32 -10.48
CA SER A 78 -1.77 5.04 -11.65
C SER A 78 -1.38 3.73 -12.32
N ASP A 79 -0.09 3.49 -12.54
CA ASP A 79 0.39 2.26 -13.18
C ASP A 79 0.20 1.02 -12.30
N ILE A 80 0.42 1.14 -10.98
CA ILE A 80 0.13 0.07 -10.02
C ILE A 80 -1.35 -0.30 -10.06
N ILE A 81 -2.24 0.70 -10.10
CA ILE A 81 -3.68 0.51 -10.15
C ILE A 81 -4.09 -0.20 -11.44
N LYS A 82 -3.64 0.29 -12.60
CA LYS A 82 -3.93 -0.34 -13.92
C LYS A 82 -3.48 -1.79 -13.95
N LYS A 83 -2.28 -2.06 -13.45
CA LYS A 83 -1.73 -3.42 -13.36
C LYS A 83 -2.59 -4.30 -12.45
N HIS A 84 -2.87 -3.82 -11.24
CA HIS A 84 -3.68 -4.57 -10.27
C HIS A 84 -5.10 -4.85 -10.80
N TYR A 85 -5.76 -3.86 -11.43
CA TYR A 85 -7.08 -4.03 -12.01
C TYR A 85 -7.08 -5.07 -13.13
N LYS A 86 -6.05 -5.06 -13.98
CA LYS A 86 -5.84 -6.06 -15.05
C LYS A 86 -5.62 -7.46 -14.47
N ASP A 87 -4.75 -7.59 -13.48
CA ASP A 87 -4.41 -8.87 -12.84
C ASP A 87 -5.62 -9.49 -12.12
N THR A 88 -6.44 -8.65 -11.49
CA THR A 88 -7.67 -9.07 -10.79
C THR A 88 -8.89 -9.16 -11.69
N LYS A 89 -8.78 -8.77 -12.97
CA LYS A 89 -9.92 -8.67 -13.91
C LYS A 89 -11.09 -7.87 -13.33
N GLY A 90 -10.77 -6.85 -12.53
CA GLY A 90 -11.76 -5.98 -11.86
C GLY A 90 -12.53 -6.61 -10.71
N LYS A 91 -12.13 -7.78 -10.20
CA LYS A 91 -12.82 -8.47 -9.09
C LYS A 91 -11.83 -9.00 -8.04
N ILE A 92 -12.14 -8.80 -6.77
CA ILE A 92 -11.32 -9.29 -5.65
C ILE A 92 -12.12 -10.29 -4.83
N GLY A 93 -12.03 -11.57 -5.19
CA GLY A 93 -12.56 -12.69 -4.40
C GLY A 93 -13.98 -12.45 -3.85
N ILE A 94 -14.11 -12.52 -2.52
CA ILE A 94 -15.37 -12.31 -1.78
C ILE A 94 -15.83 -10.84 -1.76
N TRP A 95 -14.91 -9.91 -2.00
CA TRP A 95 -15.18 -8.47 -1.91
C TRP A 95 -15.97 -7.94 -3.10
N GLY A 96 -15.97 -8.68 -4.22
CA GLY A 96 -16.74 -8.33 -5.41
C GLY A 96 -15.98 -7.45 -6.38
N ASN A 97 -16.72 -6.63 -7.13
CA ASN A 97 -16.17 -5.79 -8.19
C ASN A 97 -15.49 -4.54 -7.59
N ILE A 98 -14.41 -4.12 -8.22
CA ILE A 98 -13.66 -2.93 -7.82
C ILE A 98 -14.39 -1.69 -8.35
N GLU A 99 -14.74 -0.77 -7.45
CA GLU A 99 -15.37 0.50 -7.80
C GLU A 99 -14.32 1.62 -7.97
N ASP A 100 -13.50 1.83 -6.95
CA ASP A 100 -12.44 2.83 -6.95
C ASP A 100 -11.26 2.42 -6.05
N TYR A 101 -10.14 3.13 -6.22
CA TYR A 101 -8.92 2.96 -5.45
C TYR A 101 -8.67 4.21 -4.62
N ILE A 102 -8.33 4.04 -3.35
CA ILE A 102 -8.06 5.13 -2.41
C ILE A 102 -6.58 5.05 -2.02
N TYR A 103 -5.81 6.04 -2.43
CA TYR A 103 -4.41 6.16 -2.06
C TYR A 103 -4.25 7.10 -0.87
N TYR A 104 -3.64 6.59 0.20
CA TYR A 104 -3.24 7.37 1.36
C TYR A 104 -1.80 7.86 1.17
N HIS A 105 -1.63 9.17 0.99
CA HIS A 105 -0.34 9.82 0.78
C HIS A 105 0.39 10.07 2.11
N LYS A 106 1.71 10.28 2.05
CA LYS A 106 2.55 10.62 3.22
C LYS A 106 2.13 11.90 3.95
N ASP A 107 1.47 12.82 3.25
CA ASP A 107 1.03 14.12 3.79
C ASP A 107 -0.39 14.08 4.37
N ASN A 108 -0.90 12.90 4.72
CA ASN A 108 -2.29 12.64 5.12
C ASN A 108 -3.34 13.03 4.08
N GLN A 109 -2.92 13.29 2.84
CA GLN A 109 -3.83 13.55 1.73
C GLN A 109 -4.36 12.24 1.16
N ILE A 110 -5.63 12.27 0.76
CA ILE A 110 -6.32 11.11 0.20
C ILE A 110 -6.59 11.39 -1.26
N TYR A 111 -6.10 10.50 -2.12
CA TYR A 111 -6.29 10.56 -3.56
C TYR A 111 -7.19 9.42 -4.00
N THR A 112 -8.26 9.73 -4.72
CA THR A 112 -9.14 8.69 -5.28
C THR A 112 -8.80 8.49 -6.74
N PHE A 113 -8.77 7.24 -7.18
CA PHE A 113 -8.48 6.83 -8.54
C PHE A 113 -9.58 5.92 -9.07
N ASP A 114 -9.89 6.06 -10.36
CA ASP A 114 -10.79 5.14 -11.07
C ASP A 114 -10.07 3.82 -11.41
N THR A 115 -10.82 2.88 -11.99
CA THR A 115 -10.29 1.58 -12.42
C THR A 115 -9.31 1.67 -13.60
N ASN A 116 -9.27 2.81 -14.30
CA ASN A 116 -8.33 3.09 -15.38
C ASN A 116 -7.06 3.78 -14.87
N GLY A 117 -6.95 4.04 -13.56
CA GLY A 117 -5.82 4.75 -12.95
C GLY A 117 -5.86 6.27 -13.12
N ASN A 118 -6.99 6.87 -13.50
CA ASN A 118 -7.15 8.31 -13.52
C ASN A 118 -7.58 8.82 -12.14
N GLN A 119 -7.01 9.93 -11.70
CA GLN A 119 -7.42 10.56 -10.46
C GLN A 119 -8.83 11.16 -10.60
N ILE A 120 -9.70 10.83 -9.66
CA ILE A 120 -11.05 11.38 -9.54
C ILE A 120 -11.07 12.37 -8.38
N HIS A 121 -11.37 13.63 -8.66
CA HIS A 121 -11.70 14.58 -7.61
C HIS A 121 -13.16 14.37 -7.20
N LYS A 122 -13.40 13.68 -6.08
CA LYS A 122 -14.72 13.70 -5.45
C LYS A 122 -14.93 15.10 -4.86
N LYS A 123 -15.87 15.84 -5.45
CA LYS A 123 -16.27 17.21 -5.09
C LYS A 123 -17.03 17.23 -3.77
#